data_AF-A0A5D2LYY5-F1
#
_entry.id   AF-A0A5D2LYY5-F1
#
_cell.length_a   1.000
_cell.length_b   1.000
_cell.length_c   1.000
_cell.angle_alpha   90.00
_cell.angle_beta   90.00
_cell.angle_gamma   90.00
#
_symmetry.space_group_name_H-M   'P 1'
#
loop_
_entity.id
_entity.type
_entity.pdbx_description
1 polymer ?
#
loop_
_entity_poly.entity_id
_entity_poly.type
_entity_poly.pdbx_seq_one_letter_code
_entity_poly.pdbx_strand_id
1 'polypeptide(L)'
;MKGSTLTSHPNSFVSKLQEERLNRLRHRMKVYFDGSRPDHQEALRALWSATYAGKELHGLLSDQWKEMGWQGRDPSTDFRGAGFISLENLLFFAKTFSTSFQCLLKKQGGNRSTWEYPFAVAGVNITFMIMQMLDLDALKPRTFIRSVFLQMLSENEWAFDLLYCVAFVVMDKQWLEKNATYMEFNEVLKSTRTQLERELLMDDVLRIEDMPSFTLLC
;
A
#
# COMPACT_ATOMS: atom_id res chain seq x y z
N MET A 1 56.12 21.06 4.14
CA MET A 1 54.86 21.41 4.82
C MET A 1 53.71 20.87 3.98
N LYS A 2 52.94 19.92 4.54
CA LYS A 2 51.81 19.26 3.89
C LYS A 2 50.62 20.23 3.87
N GLY A 3 50.17 20.64 2.69
CA GLY A 3 48.90 21.33 2.50
C GLY A 3 47.81 20.31 2.20
N SER A 4 47.09 19.87 3.22
CA SER A 4 45.92 19.01 3.10
C SER A 4 44.72 19.85 2.69
N THR A 5 44.34 19.77 1.41
CA THR A 5 43.05 20.28 0.93
C THR A 5 41.96 19.35 1.46
N LEU A 6 41.19 19.83 2.43
CA LEU A 6 39.98 19.18 2.92
C LEU A 6 38.98 19.10 1.75
N THR A 7 38.88 17.93 1.14
CA THR A 7 37.73 17.58 0.31
C THR A 7 36.53 17.48 1.23
N SER A 8 35.69 18.52 1.26
CA SER A 8 34.38 18.48 1.88
C SER A 8 33.56 17.38 1.20
N HIS A 9 33.32 16.28 1.92
CA HIS A 9 32.29 15.32 1.54
C HIS A 9 30.94 16.05 1.40
N PRO A 10 30.15 15.80 0.34
CA PRO A 10 28.78 16.28 0.30
C PRO A 10 28.01 15.49 1.37
N ASN A 11 27.89 16.07 2.56
CA ASN A 11 26.96 15.60 3.57
C ASN A 11 25.58 15.59 2.94
N SER A 12 24.98 14.41 2.87
CA SER A 12 23.61 14.17 2.44
C SER A 12 22.64 14.91 3.37
N PHE A 13 22.36 16.17 3.06
CA PHE A 13 21.30 16.92 3.71
C PHE A 13 19.98 16.37 3.16
N VAL A 14 19.40 15.40 3.87
CA VAL A 14 17.96 15.15 3.80
C VAL A 14 17.28 16.50 3.99
N SER A 15 16.49 16.94 3.01
CA SER A 15 15.84 18.24 3.13
C SER A 15 14.87 18.21 4.32
N LYS A 16 14.66 19.34 5.01
CA LYS A 16 13.73 19.41 6.14
C LYS A 16 12.35 18.85 5.78
N LEU A 17 11.89 19.10 4.56
CA LEU A 17 10.64 18.56 4.01
C LEU A 17 10.66 17.03 3.89
N GLN A 18 11.77 16.45 3.42
CA GLN A 18 11.92 15.00 3.31
C GLN A 18 11.87 14.32 4.68
N GLU A 19 12.53 14.91 5.68
CA GLU A 19 12.48 14.41 7.06
C GLU A 19 11.06 14.50 7.65
N GLU A 20 10.37 15.62 7.44
CA GLU A 20 8.97 15.79 7.87
C GLU A 20 8.04 14.75 7.24
N ARG A 21 8.14 14.53 5.93
CA ARG A 21 7.32 13.52 5.23
C ARG A 21 7.62 12.09 5.69
N LEU A 22 8.90 11.76 5.84
CA LEU A 22 9.31 10.46 6.39
C LEU A 22 8.79 10.25 7.81
N ASN A 23 8.87 11.27 8.67
CA ASN A 23 8.38 11.19 10.04
C ASN A 23 6.86 11.03 10.08
N ARG A 24 6.10 11.71 9.22
CA ARG A 24 4.65 11.49 9.07
C ARG A 24 4.33 10.07 8.64
N LEU A 25 5.03 9.54 7.63
CA LEU A 25 4.81 8.18 7.16
C LEU A 25 5.15 7.13 8.23
N ARG A 26 6.29 7.28 8.93
CA ARG A 26 6.66 6.42 10.06
C ARG A 26 5.65 6.49 11.20
N HIS A 27 5.09 7.65 11.46
CA HIS A 27 4.04 7.80 12.46
C HIS A 27 2.80 7.01 12.05
N ARG A 28 2.29 7.20 10.82
CA ARG A 28 1.14 6.45 10.27
C ARG A 28 1.34 4.92 10.36
N MET A 29 2.54 4.44 10.02
CA MET A 29 2.92 3.01 10.10
C MET A 29 2.90 2.42 11.52
N LYS A 30 2.94 3.25 12.57
CA LYS A 30 2.95 2.82 13.98
C LYS A 30 1.59 2.94 14.67
N VAL A 31 0.59 3.51 13.99
CA VAL A 31 -0.76 3.62 14.53
C VAL A 31 -1.49 2.28 14.38
N TYR A 32 -1.78 1.62 15.50
CA TYR A 32 -2.67 0.47 15.52
C TYR A 32 -4.12 0.92 15.30
N PHE A 33 -4.90 0.09 14.61
CA PHE A 33 -6.35 0.29 14.57
C PHE A 33 -6.93 0.14 15.98
N ASP A 34 -7.88 1.00 16.32
CA ASP A 34 -8.56 1.02 17.60
C ASP A 34 -10.04 1.29 17.36
N GLY A 35 -10.87 0.27 17.60
CA GLY A 35 -12.31 0.35 17.37
C GLY A 35 -13.05 1.28 18.33
N SER A 36 -12.41 1.74 19.42
CA SER A 36 -12.99 2.72 20.34
C SER A 36 -12.78 4.17 19.91
N ARG A 37 -11.81 4.42 19.00
CA ARG A 37 -11.44 5.74 18.55
C ARG A 37 -12.41 6.29 17.48
N PRO A 38 -13.05 7.46 17.70
CA PRO A 38 -14.03 7.99 16.77
C PRO A 38 -13.48 8.24 15.35
N ASP A 39 -12.24 8.69 15.23
CA ASP A 39 -11.58 8.95 13.95
C ASP A 39 -11.30 7.66 13.17
N HIS A 40 -10.92 6.58 13.86
CA HIS A 40 -10.73 5.27 13.24
C HIS A 40 -12.06 4.65 12.76
N GLN A 41 -13.10 4.79 13.59
CA GLN A 41 -14.46 4.38 13.20
C GLN A 41 -14.95 5.16 11.98
N GLU A 42 -14.67 6.46 11.92
CA GLU A 42 -15.08 7.29 10.80
C GLU A 42 -14.34 6.94 9.51
N ALA A 43 -13.06 6.57 9.60
CA ALA A 43 -12.33 6.05 8.44
C ALA A 43 -12.97 4.76 7.88
N LEU A 44 -13.47 3.86 8.73
CA LEU A 44 -14.24 2.68 8.27
C LEU A 44 -15.54 3.08 7.58
N ARG A 45 -16.32 4.01 8.16
CA ARG A 45 -17.56 4.50 7.53
C ARG A 45 -17.28 5.18 6.20
N ALA A 46 -16.20 5.95 6.11
CA ALA A 46 -15.76 6.60 4.89
C ALA A 46 -15.34 5.57 3.83
N LEU A 47 -14.62 4.51 4.22
CA LEU A 47 -14.27 3.42 3.31
C LEU A 47 -15.53 2.72 2.78
N TRP A 48 -16.47 2.39 3.66
CA TRP A 48 -17.74 1.79 3.25
C TRP A 48 -18.49 2.67 2.25
N SER A 49 -18.62 3.95 2.56
CA SER A 49 -19.34 4.92 1.72
C SER A 49 -18.68 5.11 0.35
N ALA A 50 -17.34 5.10 0.30
CA ALA A 50 -16.60 5.15 -0.96
C ALA A 50 -16.70 3.84 -1.76
N THR A 51 -16.85 2.71 -1.09
CA THR A 51 -16.93 1.37 -1.69
C THR A 51 -18.32 1.07 -2.25
N TYR A 52 -19.37 1.41 -1.51
CA TYR A 52 -20.76 1.08 -1.81
C TYR A 52 -21.65 2.32 -1.80
N ALA A 53 -21.51 3.14 -2.84
CA ALA A 53 -22.32 4.36 -3.00
C ALA A 53 -23.82 4.06 -2.87
N GLY A 54 -24.49 4.75 -1.94
CA GLY A 54 -25.92 4.62 -1.68
C GLY A 54 -26.34 3.41 -0.83
N LYS A 55 -25.41 2.58 -0.35
CA LYS A 55 -25.71 1.47 0.58
C LYS A 55 -25.34 1.86 2.01
N GLU A 56 -26.33 1.93 2.88
CA GLU A 56 -26.11 2.23 4.30
C GLU A 56 -25.33 1.11 5.01
N LEU A 57 -24.39 1.49 5.87
CA LEU A 57 -23.73 0.57 6.79
C LEU A 57 -24.56 0.48 8.08
N HIS A 58 -25.15 -0.68 8.37
CA HIS A 58 -26.01 -0.84 9.55
C HIS A 58 -25.25 -0.73 10.88
N GLY A 59 -23.93 -0.94 10.86
CA GLY A 59 -23.07 -0.82 12.02
C GLY A 59 -21.64 -1.26 11.71
N LEU A 60 -20.70 -0.84 12.56
CA LEU A 60 -19.29 -1.23 12.42
C LEU A 60 -19.07 -2.73 12.65
N LEU A 61 -19.96 -3.39 13.40
CA LEU A 61 -20.02 -4.84 13.57
C LEU A 61 -21.16 -5.40 12.73
N SER A 62 -20.90 -5.75 11.47
CA SER A 62 -21.92 -6.17 10.49
C SER A 62 -21.37 -7.21 9.51
N ASP A 63 -22.17 -8.21 9.15
CA ASP A 63 -21.80 -9.20 8.12
C ASP A 63 -21.60 -8.56 6.74
N GLN A 64 -22.09 -7.33 6.54
CA GLN A 64 -21.85 -6.52 5.34
C GLN A 64 -20.36 -6.42 4.96
N TRP A 65 -19.47 -6.42 5.94
CA TRP A 65 -18.02 -6.37 5.69
C TRP A 65 -17.50 -7.58 4.91
N LYS A 66 -18.15 -8.75 5.01
CA LYS A 66 -17.75 -9.93 4.24
C LYS A 66 -17.89 -9.69 2.73
N GLU A 67 -18.81 -8.83 2.29
CA GLU A 67 -18.97 -8.47 0.87
C GLU A 67 -17.71 -7.78 0.31
N MET A 68 -16.99 -7.04 1.16
CA MET A 68 -15.74 -6.37 0.79
C MET A 68 -14.52 -7.31 0.91
N GLY A 69 -14.72 -8.54 1.38
CA GLY A 69 -13.64 -9.51 1.62
C GLY A 69 -12.90 -9.33 2.94
N TRP A 70 -13.55 -8.78 3.98
CA TRP A 70 -13.07 -8.90 5.37
C TRP A 70 -13.31 -10.32 5.90
N GLN A 71 -12.50 -10.81 6.85
CA GLN A 71 -12.62 -12.20 7.35
C GLN A 71 -13.90 -12.45 8.14
N GLY A 72 -14.43 -11.41 8.79
CA GLY A 72 -15.59 -11.51 9.65
C GLY A 72 -16.45 -10.26 9.62
N ARG A 73 -17.38 -10.19 10.57
CA ARG A 73 -18.26 -9.02 10.76
C ARG A 73 -17.55 -7.81 11.38
N ASP A 74 -16.32 -7.99 11.82
CA ASP A 74 -15.52 -6.97 12.51
C ASP A 74 -14.16 -6.80 11.82
N PRO A 75 -14.00 -5.77 10.97
CA PRO A 75 -12.74 -5.47 10.28
C PRO A 75 -11.56 -5.23 11.22
N SER A 76 -11.80 -4.86 12.49
CA SER A 76 -10.73 -4.56 13.45
C SER A 76 -9.76 -5.73 13.63
N THR A 77 -10.27 -6.96 13.45
CA THR A 77 -9.51 -8.20 13.61
C THR A 77 -8.47 -8.45 12.51
N ASP A 78 -8.66 -7.85 11.34
CA ASP A 78 -7.82 -8.03 10.15
C ASP A 78 -6.60 -7.09 10.13
N PHE A 79 -6.66 -5.94 10.83
CA PHE A 79 -5.60 -4.92 10.80
C PHE A 79 -4.32 -5.27 11.59
N ARG A 80 -4.20 -6.50 12.12
CA ARG A 80 -3.10 -6.89 13.03
C ARG A 80 -1.71 -6.80 12.40
N GLY A 81 -1.59 -7.00 11.09
CA GLY A 81 -0.31 -6.98 10.38
C GLY A 81 0.18 -5.56 10.05
N ALA A 82 -0.68 -4.74 9.44
CA ALA A 82 -0.30 -3.43 8.90
C ALA A 82 -0.79 -2.23 9.73
N GLY A 83 -1.74 -2.42 10.65
CA GLY A 83 -2.31 -1.34 11.44
C GLY A 83 -3.24 -0.41 10.65
N PHE A 84 -3.48 0.78 11.20
CA PHE A 84 -4.45 1.75 10.70
C PHE A 84 -4.12 2.27 9.29
N ILE A 85 -2.84 2.38 8.93
CA ILE A 85 -2.42 2.85 7.60
C ILE A 85 -2.99 2.00 6.46
N SER A 86 -3.23 0.71 6.67
CA SER A 86 -3.86 -0.14 5.63
C SER A 86 -5.32 0.22 5.34
N LEU A 87 -6.04 0.73 6.33
CA LEU A 87 -7.38 1.31 6.13
C LEU A 87 -7.28 2.63 5.38
N GLU A 88 -6.30 3.49 5.72
CA GLU A 88 -6.03 4.72 4.98
C GLU A 88 -5.70 4.44 3.51
N ASN A 89 -4.91 3.40 3.24
CA ASN A 89 -4.54 3.01 1.88
C ASN A 89 -5.74 2.49 1.07
N LEU A 90 -6.59 1.64 1.65
CA LEU A 90 -7.84 1.21 1.01
C LEU A 90 -8.75 2.40 0.70
N LEU A 91 -8.88 3.35 1.64
CA LEU A 91 -9.69 4.55 1.46
C LEU A 91 -9.11 5.49 0.40
N PHE A 92 -7.78 5.65 0.38
CA PHE A 92 -7.09 6.40 -0.66
C PHE A 92 -7.35 5.77 -2.03
N PHE A 93 -7.20 4.45 -2.16
CA PHE A 93 -7.43 3.77 -3.43
C PHE A 93 -8.89 3.93 -3.91
N ALA A 94 -9.86 3.74 -3.02
CA ALA A 94 -11.29 3.90 -3.33
C ALA A 94 -11.63 5.32 -3.82
N LYS A 95 -10.96 6.35 -3.29
CA LYS A 95 -11.21 7.76 -3.64
C LYS A 95 -10.42 8.22 -4.87
N THR A 96 -9.18 7.77 -5.03
CA THR A 96 -8.25 8.27 -6.06
C THR A 96 -8.41 7.53 -7.38
N PHE A 97 -8.54 6.20 -7.34
CA PHE A 97 -8.67 5.34 -8.53
C PHE A 97 -9.92 4.46 -8.40
N SER A 98 -11.07 5.12 -8.26
CA SER A 98 -12.35 4.47 -7.97
C SER A 98 -12.72 3.40 -9.02
N THR A 99 -12.38 3.62 -10.29
CA THR A 99 -12.58 2.66 -11.37
C THR A 99 -11.78 1.38 -11.12
N SER A 100 -10.45 1.49 -10.98
CA SER A 100 -9.59 0.33 -10.69
C SER A 100 -9.99 -0.37 -9.39
N PHE A 101 -10.30 0.39 -8.34
CA PHE A 101 -10.76 -0.17 -7.06
C PHE A 101 -12.04 -1.00 -7.23
N GLN A 102 -13.03 -0.49 -7.97
CA GLN A 102 -14.28 -1.21 -8.23
C GLN A 102 -14.08 -2.43 -9.13
N CYS A 103 -13.21 -2.35 -10.14
CA CYS A 103 -12.86 -3.49 -10.98
C CYS A 103 -12.27 -4.63 -10.14
N LEU A 104 -11.32 -4.33 -9.25
CA LEU A 104 -10.70 -5.31 -8.36
C LEU A 104 -11.68 -5.88 -7.34
N LEU A 105 -12.47 -5.02 -6.68
CA LEU A 105 -13.47 -5.42 -5.69
C LEU A 105 -14.49 -6.40 -6.30
N LYS A 106 -15.00 -6.06 -7.49
CA LYS A 106 -16.01 -6.86 -8.21
C LYS A 106 -15.39 -7.99 -9.03
N LYS A 107 -14.06 -8.16 -8.97
CA LYS A 107 -13.33 -9.22 -9.67
C LYS A 107 -13.60 -9.19 -11.19
N GLN A 108 -13.66 -8.00 -11.76
CA GLN A 108 -13.94 -7.82 -13.18
C GLN A 108 -12.75 -8.27 -14.03
N GLY A 109 -13.02 -9.06 -15.06
CA GLY A 109 -12.02 -9.53 -16.00
C GLY A 109 -11.19 -10.74 -15.53
N GLY A 110 -10.58 -11.40 -16.52
CA GLY A 110 -9.73 -12.58 -16.33
C GLY A 110 -10.51 -13.88 -16.06
N ASN A 111 -9.82 -15.01 -16.14
CA ASN A 111 -10.33 -16.29 -15.65
C ASN A 111 -9.93 -16.42 -14.18
N ARG A 112 -10.92 -16.56 -13.28
CA ARG A 112 -10.69 -16.52 -11.83
C ARG A 112 -10.99 -17.87 -11.19
N SER A 113 -10.19 -18.23 -10.20
CA SER A 113 -10.40 -19.43 -9.42
C SER A 113 -11.65 -19.32 -8.55
N THR A 114 -12.30 -20.44 -8.26
CA THR A 114 -13.35 -20.51 -7.24
C THR A 114 -12.82 -20.07 -5.87
N TRP A 115 -11.56 -20.36 -5.58
CA TRP A 115 -10.87 -19.99 -4.34
C TRP A 115 -10.12 -18.68 -4.54
N GLU A 116 -10.87 -17.59 -4.69
CA GLU A 116 -10.36 -16.25 -4.96
C GLU A 116 -9.76 -15.59 -3.70
N TYR A 117 -8.87 -14.60 -3.88
CA TYR A 117 -8.35 -13.84 -2.72
C TYR A 117 -9.41 -12.88 -2.13
N PRO A 118 -9.51 -12.80 -0.79
CA PRO A 118 -10.36 -11.84 -0.11
C PRO A 118 -9.84 -10.40 -0.31
N PHE A 119 -10.63 -9.53 -0.95
CA PHE A 119 -10.18 -8.21 -1.41
C PHE A 119 -9.60 -7.32 -0.29
N ALA A 120 -10.37 -7.04 0.77
CA ALA A 120 -9.90 -6.17 1.84
C ALA A 120 -8.66 -6.74 2.57
N VAL A 121 -8.67 -8.03 2.88
CA VAL A 121 -7.54 -8.73 3.50
C VAL A 121 -6.30 -8.70 2.62
N ALA A 122 -6.45 -8.83 1.30
CA ALA A 122 -5.35 -8.67 0.36
C ALA A 122 -4.76 -7.27 0.42
N GLY A 123 -5.60 -6.24 0.48
CA GLY A 123 -5.17 -4.85 0.71
C GLY A 123 -4.33 -4.69 1.99
N VAL A 124 -4.77 -5.28 3.11
CA VAL A 124 -3.98 -5.23 4.35
C VAL A 124 -2.60 -5.89 4.19
N ASN A 125 -2.56 -7.06 3.53
CA ASN A 125 -1.30 -7.78 3.29
C ASN A 125 -0.37 -7.05 2.32
N ILE A 126 -0.89 -6.37 1.30
CA ILE A 126 -0.10 -5.52 0.39
C ILE A 126 0.57 -4.40 1.17
N THR A 127 -0.18 -3.72 2.05
CA THR A 127 0.36 -2.66 2.92
C THR A 127 1.52 -3.19 3.76
N PHE A 128 1.31 -4.34 4.42
CA PHE A 128 2.33 -4.98 5.22
C PHE A 128 3.58 -5.37 4.41
N MET A 129 3.38 -5.92 3.21
CA MET A 129 4.46 -6.28 2.29
C MET A 129 5.28 -5.06 1.89
N ILE A 130 4.65 -3.92 1.56
CA ILE A 130 5.35 -2.68 1.21
C ILE A 130 6.12 -2.14 2.44
N MET A 131 5.54 -2.19 3.64
CA MET A 131 6.23 -1.80 4.88
C MET A 131 7.52 -2.62 5.08
N GLN A 132 7.45 -3.95 4.88
CA GLN A 132 8.62 -4.83 4.96
C GLN A 132 9.62 -4.61 3.82
N MET A 133 9.14 -4.26 2.63
CA MET A 133 9.97 -3.98 1.47
C MET A 133 10.81 -2.71 1.67
N LEU A 134 10.20 -1.66 2.20
CA LEU A 134 10.84 -0.36 2.41
C LEU A 134 11.66 -0.28 3.70
N ASP A 135 11.31 -1.08 4.72
CA ASP A 135 11.99 -1.19 6.01
C ASP A 135 12.39 0.18 6.58
N LEU A 136 11.42 1.11 6.63
CA LEU A 136 11.67 2.53 6.92
C LEU A 136 12.14 2.80 8.36
N ASP A 137 11.92 1.87 9.29
CA ASP A 137 12.35 1.97 10.69
C ASP A 137 13.78 1.43 10.94
N ALA A 138 14.41 0.76 9.96
CA ALA A 138 15.76 0.27 10.15
C ALA A 138 16.78 1.41 10.33
N LEU A 139 17.69 1.24 11.30
CA LEU A 139 18.79 2.16 11.59
C LEU A 139 19.81 2.25 10.44
N LYS A 140 19.91 1.19 9.63
CA LYS A 140 20.76 1.13 8.44
C LYS A 140 19.91 0.73 7.23
N PRO A 141 20.02 1.41 6.08
CA PRO A 141 19.37 0.98 4.86
C PRO A 141 19.83 -0.44 4.51
N ARG A 142 18.89 -1.39 4.45
CA ARG A 142 19.20 -2.77 4.05
C ARG A 142 19.21 -2.94 2.54
N THR A 143 18.51 -2.06 1.82
CA THR A 143 18.27 -2.14 0.38
C THR A 143 18.38 -0.76 -0.26
N PHE A 144 18.76 -0.73 -1.54
CA PHE A 144 18.75 0.51 -2.34
C PHE A 144 17.32 1.01 -2.60
N ILE A 145 16.34 0.10 -2.60
CA ILE A 145 14.91 0.40 -2.73
C ILE A 145 14.45 1.47 -1.74
N ARG A 146 14.89 1.38 -0.47
CA ARG A 146 14.57 2.38 0.53
C ARG A 146 15.04 3.76 0.11
N SER A 147 16.28 3.90 -0.35
CA SER A 147 16.84 5.18 -0.75
C SER A 147 16.09 5.79 -1.93
N VAL A 148 15.75 4.96 -2.93
CA VAL A 148 14.98 5.41 -4.09
C VAL A 148 13.57 5.87 -3.68
N PHE A 149 12.87 5.07 -2.86
CA PHE A 149 11.55 5.45 -2.36
C PHE A 149 11.58 6.74 -1.53
N LEU A 150 12.61 6.96 -0.71
CA LEU A 150 12.75 8.19 0.07
C LEU A 150 12.95 9.44 -0.80
N GLN A 151 13.52 9.29 -1.99
CA GLN A 151 13.58 10.36 -2.99
C GLN A 151 12.20 10.61 -3.61
N MET A 152 11.45 9.57 -3.94
CA MET A 152 10.08 9.72 -4.44
C MET A 152 9.16 10.38 -3.40
N LEU A 153 9.32 10.01 -2.13
CA LEU A 153 8.58 10.59 -1.01
C LEU A 153 8.92 12.08 -0.80
N SER A 154 10.17 12.50 -1.07
CA SER A 154 10.53 13.91 -0.96
C SER A 154 9.84 14.79 -2.01
N GLU A 155 9.46 14.21 -3.15
CA GLU A 155 8.71 14.88 -4.21
C GLU A 155 7.20 14.81 -3.98
N ASN A 156 6.66 13.64 -3.62
CA ASN A 156 5.22 13.44 -3.38
C ASN A 156 4.93 12.80 -2.01
N GLU A 157 4.16 13.49 -1.15
CA GLU A 157 3.81 12.94 0.17
C GLU A 157 2.88 11.72 0.12
N TRP A 158 2.18 11.52 -1.01
CA TRP A 158 1.31 10.38 -1.28
C TRP A 158 2.04 9.20 -1.93
N ALA A 159 3.37 9.25 -2.08
CA ALA A 159 4.13 8.19 -2.75
C ALA A 159 3.88 6.79 -2.17
N PHE A 160 3.69 6.66 -0.86
CA PHE A 160 3.35 5.37 -0.24
C PHE A 160 1.96 4.88 -0.67
N ASP A 161 0.96 5.76 -0.63
CA ASP A 161 -0.43 5.46 -0.98
C ASP A 161 -0.60 5.18 -2.49
N LEU A 162 0.16 5.86 -3.34
CA LEU A 162 0.24 5.56 -4.78
C LEU A 162 0.90 4.19 -5.03
N LEU A 163 2.02 3.91 -4.35
CA LEU A 163 2.72 2.62 -4.47
C LEU A 163 1.81 1.46 -4.04
N TYR A 164 0.99 1.68 -3.01
CA TYR A 164 -0.06 0.74 -2.61
C TYR A 164 -1.06 0.45 -3.73
N CYS A 165 -1.57 1.48 -4.42
CA CYS A 165 -2.51 1.31 -5.52
C CYS A 165 -1.88 0.50 -6.66
N VAL A 166 -0.65 0.83 -7.05
CA VAL A 166 0.13 0.09 -8.06
C VAL A 166 0.34 -1.36 -7.62
N ALA A 167 0.74 -1.59 -6.38
CA ALA A 167 0.96 -2.93 -5.85
C ALA A 167 -0.30 -3.80 -5.92
N PHE A 168 -1.48 -3.21 -5.70
CA PHE A 168 -2.73 -3.95 -5.76
C PHE A 168 -3.07 -4.40 -7.19
N VAL A 169 -2.98 -3.50 -8.18
CA VAL A 169 -3.23 -3.89 -9.58
C VAL A 169 -2.18 -4.87 -10.11
N VAL A 170 -0.91 -4.76 -9.66
CA VAL A 170 0.13 -5.76 -9.97
C VAL A 170 -0.20 -7.12 -9.36
N MET A 171 -0.63 -7.15 -8.10
CA MET A 171 -1.02 -8.38 -7.42
C MET A 171 -2.15 -9.09 -8.15
N ASP A 172 -3.20 -8.37 -8.54
CA ASP A 172 -4.32 -8.95 -9.29
C ASP A 172 -3.92 -9.43 -10.69
N LYS A 173 -3.09 -8.66 -11.40
CA LYS A 173 -2.54 -9.08 -12.69
C LYS A 173 -1.79 -10.40 -12.57
N GLN A 174 -0.89 -10.52 -11.58
CA GLN A 174 -0.13 -11.74 -11.36
C GLN A 174 -1.02 -12.90 -10.91
N TRP A 175 -2.05 -12.62 -10.11
CA TRP A 175 -3.06 -13.60 -9.71
C TRP A 175 -3.73 -14.24 -10.94
N LEU A 176 -4.16 -13.40 -11.88
CA LEU A 176 -4.78 -13.84 -13.13
C LEU A 176 -3.82 -14.59 -14.05
N GLU A 177 -2.62 -14.06 -14.26
CA GLU A 177 -1.60 -14.69 -15.13
C GLU A 177 -1.19 -16.09 -14.62
N LYS A 178 -1.16 -16.28 -13.30
CA LYS A 178 -0.84 -17.56 -12.67
C LYS A 178 -2.05 -18.50 -12.55
N ASN A 179 -3.26 -18.05 -12.87
CA ASN A 179 -4.52 -18.74 -12.50
C ASN A 179 -4.50 -19.15 -11.02
N ALA A 180 -4.06 -18.24 -10.16
CA ALA A 180 -3.80 -18.51 -8.75
C ALA A 180 -5.09 -18.81 -7.97
N THR A 181 -4.93 -19.57 -6.90
CA THR A 181 -5.96 -19.79 -5.89
C THR A 181 -5.49 -19.23 -4.55
N TYR A 182 -6.38 -19.23 -3.57
CA TYR A 182 -6.08 -18.85 -2.19
C TYR A 182 -4.80 -19.50 -1.63
N MET A 183 -4.48 -20.72 -2.06
CA MET A 183 -3.28 -21.45 -1.61
C MET A 183 -1.98 -20.79 -2.09
N GLU A 184 -2.00 -20.12 -3.25
CA GLU A 184 -0.85 -19.43 -3.84
C GLU A 184 -0.72 -17.97 -3.40
N PHE A 185 -1.60 -17.48 -2.53
CA PHE A 185 -1.65 -16.07 -2.13
C PHE A 185 -0.30 -15.48 -1.69
N ASN A 186 0.43 -16.22 -0.84
CA ASN A 186 1.76 -15.79 -0.40
C ASN A 186 2.81 -15.82 -1.51
N GLU A 187 2.68 -16.71 -2.50
CA GLU A 187 3.56 -16.73 -3.67
C GLU A 187 3.31 -15.51 -4.56
N VAL A 188 2.03 -15.19 -4.81
CA VAL A 188 1.64 -14.01 -5.60
C VAL A 188 2.12 -12.73 -4.93
N LEU A 189 2.01 -12.59 -3.60
CA LEU A 189 2.55 -11.43 -2.89
C LEU A 189 4.08 -11.31 -3.00
N LYS A 190 4.81 -12.42 -2.95
CA LYS A 190 6.27 -12.40 -3.15
C LYS A 190 6.63 -11.95 -4.56
N SER A 191 5.94 -12.48 -5.56
CA SER A 191 6.14 -12.12 -6.96
C SER A 191 5.73 -10.65 -7.23
N THR A 192 4.71 -10.15 -6.55
CA THR A 192 4.31 -8.73 -6.57
C THR A 192 5.44 -7.87 -6.02
N ARG A 193 5.97 -8.21 -4.84
CA ARG A 193 7.12 -7.51 -4.24
C ARG A 193 8.31 -7.45 -5.18
N THR A 194 8.70 -8.59 -5.77
CA THR A 194 9.84 -8.65 -6.70
C THR A 194 9.63 -7.76 -7.93
N GLN A 195 8.41 -7.69 -8.45
CA GLN A 195 8.10 -6.78 -9.56
C GLN A 195 8.20 -5.30 -9.15
N LEU A 196 7.68 -4.92 -7.98
CA LEU A 196 7.78 -3.55 -7.48
C LEU A 196 9.23 -3.15 -7.22
N GLU A 197 10.02 -4.03 -6.59
CA GLU A 197 11.45 -3.79 -6.36
C GLU A 197 12.20 -3.58 -7.68
N ARG A 198 11.87 -4.35 -8.73
CA ARG A 198 12.46 -4.17 -10.06
C ARG A 198 12.07 -2.84 -10.69
N GLU A 199 10.79 -2.48 -10.67
CA GLU A 199 10.30 -1.24 -11.29
C GLU A 199 10.82 0.02 -10.58
N LEU A 200 10.91 0.00 -9.25
CA LEU A 200 11.50 1.10 -8.48
C LEU A 200 12.99 1.32 -8.76
N LEU A 201 13.69 0.35 -9.36
CA LEU A 201 15.12 0.45 -9.69
C LEU A 201 15.38 0.81 -11.16
N MET A 202 14.35 1.08 -11.94
CA MET A 202 14.51 1.50 -13.34
C MET A 202 15.01 2.95 -13.41
N ASP A 203 15.95 3.22 -14.32
CA ASP A 203 16.62 4.52 -14.44
C ASP A 203 15.65 5.67 -14.78
N ASP A 204 14.54 5.37 -15.46
CA ASP A 204 13.50 6.32 -15.88
C ASP A 204 12.36 6.48 -14.86
N VAL A 205 12.41 5.77 -13.73
CA VAL A 205 11.38 5.80 -12.69
C VAL A 205 11.83 6.72 -11.55
N LEU A 206 11.42 7.99 -11.63
CA LEU A 206 11.75 9.02 -10.63
C LEU A 206 10.60 9.28 -9.64
N ARG A 207 9.38 8.89 -10.01
CA ARG A 207 8.15 8.96 -9.20
C ARG A 207 7.38 7.65 -9.34
N ILE A 208 6.40 7.42 -8.47
CA ILE A 208 5.56 6.22 -8.55
C ILE A 208 4.74 6.21 -9.85
N GLU A 209 4.34 7.39 -10.31
CA GLU A 209 3.60 7.63 -11.54
C GLU A 209 4.39 7.26 -12.80
N ASP A 210 5.72 7.17 -12.70
CA ASP A 210 6.60 6.80 -13.81
C ASP A 210 6.79 5.28 -13.90
N MET A 211 6.35 4.51 -12.89
CA MET A 211 6.45 3.04 -12.90
C MET A 211 5.62 2.44 -14.06
N PRO A 212 6.13 1.45 -14.80
CA PRO A 212 5.37 0.79 -15.87
C PRO A 212 4.00 0.29 -15.43
N SER A 213 3.91 -0.26 -14.21
CA SER A 213 2.64 -0.77 -13.67
C SER A 213 1.65 0.32 -13.25
N PHE A 214 2.06 1.59 -13.16
CA PHE A 214 1.13 2.68 -12.91
C PHE A 214 0.08 2.81 -14.01
N THR A 215 0.43 2.42 -15.25
CA THR A 215 -0.50 2.40 -16.41
C THR A 215 -1.65 1.41 -16.26
N LEU A 216 -1.60 0.51 -15.28
CA LEU A 216 -2.71 -0.42 -14.95
C LEU A 216 -3.81 0.26 -14.12
N LEU A 217 -3.55 1.45 -13.58
CA LEU A 217 -4.55 2.27 -12.88
C LEU A 217 -5.35 3.09 -13.90
N CYS A 218 -6.67 3.08 -13.74
CA CYS A 218 -7.65 3.75 -14.59
C CYS A 218 -8.47 4.78 -13.81
#